data_AF-A0A071MGL3-F1
#
_entry.id   AF-A0A071MGL3-F1
#
_cell.length_a   1.000
_cell.length_b   1.000
_cell.length_c   1.000
_cell.angle_alpha   90.00
_cell.angle_beta   90.00
_cell.angle_gamma   90.00
#
_symmetry.space_group_name_H-M   'P 1'
#
loop_
_entity.id
_entity.type
_entity.pdbx_description
1 polymer ?
#
loop_
_entity_poly.entity_id
_entity_poly.type
_entity_poly.pdbx_seq_one_letter_code
_entity_poly.pdbx_strand_id
1 'polypeptide(L)'
;HLLLPSVSHVGTILDNYQWETILRCVAAHRSYRWVYDVQYKPMNIADYLILNGRMPRSLRYCYGRVVSSLNLLAKDYGVTHPCHDTATKILQMLSDTSVERIFKSGLHEFLTDFIGRNNSLGLEIAQAYNFD
;
A
#
# COMPACT_ATOMS: atom_id res chain seq x y z
N HIS A 1 -27.96 -6.39 -2.52
CA HIS A 1 -26.89 -7.28 -2.00
C HIS A 1 -25.73 -7.25 -2.98
N LEU A 2 -24.64 -6.57 -2.62
CA LEU A 2 -23.40 -6.56 -3.41
C LEU A 2 -22.62 -7.82 -3.07
N LEU A 3 -22.66 -8.81 -3.97
CA LEU A 3 -21.66 -9.87 -3.99
C LEU A 3 -20.46 -9.34 -4.76
N LEU A 4 -19.30 -9.27 -4.12
CA LEU A 4 -18.03 -9.08 -4.82
C LEU A 4 -17.91 -10.21 -5.85
N PRO A 5 -17.66 -9.91 -7.14
CA PRO A 5 -17.44 -10.98 -8.10
C PRO A 5 -16.17 -11.69 -7.68
N SER A 6 -16.27 -13.02 -7.58
CA SER A 6 -15.15 -13.90 -7.29
C SER A 6 -14.00 -13.63 -8.28
N VAL A 7 -12.82 -14.08 -7.88
CA VAL A 7 -11.49 -13.98 -8.51
C VAL A 7 -11.44 -14.39 -10.01
N SER A 8 -12.56 -14.70 -10.65
CA SER A 8 -12.69 -15.21 -12.03
C SER A 8 -12.98 -14.17 -13.11
N HIS A 9 -13.07 -12.87 -12.82
CA HIS A 9 -13.39 -11.82 -13.82
C HIS A 9 -12.35 -10.70 -13.93
N VAL A 10 -11.06 -11.03 -13.92
CA VAL A 10 -10.01 -10.07 -14.25
C VAL A 10 -10.07 -9.78 -15.75
N GLY A 11 -10.55 -8.58 -16.15
CA GLY A 11 -10.49 -8.10 -17.54
C GLY A 11 -11.81 -7.79 -18.28
N THR A 12 -12.98 -7.73 -17.62
CA THR A 12 -14.22 -7.24 -18.27
C THR A 12 -14.39 -5.72 -18.16
N ILE A 13 -15.19 -5.11 -19.05
CA ILE A 13 -15.47 -3.66 -19.08
C ILE A 13 -16.02 -3.14 -17.73
N LEU A 14 -16.69 -4.00 -16.96
CA LEU A 14 -17.18 -3.69 -15.61
C LEU A 14 -16.05 -3.50 -14.58
N ASP A 15 -14.94 -4.22 -14.73
CA ASP A 15 -13.72 -4.14 -13.89
C ASP A 15 -13.03 -2.79 -14.09
N ASN A 16 -12.93 -2.31 -15.34
CA ASN A 16 -12.28 -1.03 -15.66
C ASN A 16 -12.93 0.17 -14.96
N TYR A 17 -14.26 0.19 -14.84
CA TYR A 17 -14.97 1.27 -14.15
C TYR A 17 -14.69 1.27 -12.63
N GLN A 18 -14.57 0.09 -12.04
CA GLN A 18 -14.23 -0.06 -10.61
C GLN A 18 -12.81 0.47 -10.34
N TRP A 19 -11.83 0.12 -11.17
CA TRP A 19 -10.47 0.63 -11.05
C TRP A 19 -10.36 2.13 -11.28
N GLU A 20 -11.08 2.67 -12.27
CA GLU A 20 -11.12 4.11 -12.53
C GLU A 20 -11.73 4.88 -11.35
N THR A 21 -12.75 4.29 -10.70
CA THR A 21 -13.37 4.84 -9.49
C THR A 21 -12.38 4.86 -8.32
N ILE A 22 -11.62 3.77 -8.10
CA ILE A 22 -10.56 3.73 -7.08
C ILE A 22 -9.54 4.85 -7.34
N LEU A 23 -9.03 4.97 -8.57
CA LEU A 23 -8.07 5.99 -8.96
C LEU A 23 -8.59 7.42 -8.75
N ARG A 24 -9.89 7.66 -8.98
CA ARG A 24 -10.52 8.94 -8.69
C ARG A 24 -10.60 9.22 -7.19
N CYS A 25 -11.03 8.24 -6.38
CA CYS A 25 -11.14 8.39 -4.92
C CYS A 25 -9.80 8.72 -4.26
N VAL A 26 -8.71 8.12 -4.73
CA VAL A 26 -7.37 8.43 -4.22
C VAL A 26 -6.69 9.58 -4.98
N ALA A 27 -7.43 10.37 -5.76
CA ALA A 27 -6.93 11.48 -6.59
C ALA A 27 -5.65 11.14 -7.37
N ALA A 28 -5.57 9.91 -7.88
CA ALA A 28 -4.45 9.31 -8.60
C ALA A 28 -4.65 9.32 -10.12
N HIS A 29 -5.85 9.67 -10.60
CA HIS A 29 -6.24 9.53 -12.00
C HIS A 29 -5.33 10.29 -12.98
N ARG A 30 -4.93 11.53 -12.66
CA ARG A 30 -4.03 12.33 -13.51
C ARG A 30 -2.59 11.84 -13.47
N SER A 31 -2.10 11.50 -12.29
CA SER A 31 -0.71 11.06 -12.10
C SER A 31 -0.47 9.64 -12.63
N TYR A 32 -1.50 8.77 -12.63
CA TYR A 32 -1.44 7.45 -13.27
C TYR A 32 -1.21 7.55 -14.79
N ARG A 33 -1.96 8.41 -15.50
CA ARG A 33 -1.82 8.62 -16.96
C ARG A 33 -0.46 9.17 -17.38
N TRP A 34 0.31 9.74 -16.44
CA TRP A 34 1.67 10.22 -16.70
C TRP A 34 2.72 9.12 -16.57
N VAL A 35 2.41 8.04 -15.84
CA VAL A 35 3.33 6.94 -15.56
C VAL A 35 3.01 5.71 -16.42
N TYR A 36 1.74 5.50 -16.76
CA TYR A 36 1.28 4.39 -17.60
C TYR A 36 0.43 4.89 -18.77
N ASP A 37 0.39 4.09 -19.84
CA ASP A 37 -0.39 4.35 -21.04
C ASP A 37 -1.91 4.40 -20.78
N VAL A 38 -2.70 4.91 -21.74
CA VAL A 38 -4.13 5.23 -21.60
C VAL A 38 -5.00 4.02 -21.25
N GLN A 39 -4.51 2.80 -21.51
CA GLN A 39 -5.22 1.56 -21.19
C GLN A 39 -5.09 1.21 -19.71
N TYR A 40 -6.21 1.29 -18.99
CA TYR A 40 -6.32 0.84 -17.61
C TYR A 40 -6.14 -0.68 -17.54
N LYS A 41 -5.00 -1.12 -17.01
CA LYS A 41 -4.75 -2.54 -16.72
C LYS A 41 -4.76 -2.72 -15.19
N PRO A 42 -5.55 -3.65 -14.63
CA PRO A 42 -5.63 -3.90 -13.19
C PRO A 42 -4.25 -4.04 -12.53
N MET A 43 -3.33 -4.74 -13.19
CA MET A 43 -1.96 -4.93 -12.72
C MET A 43 -1.17 -3.61 -12.63
N ASN A 44 -1.27 -2.74 -13.62
CA ASN A 44 -0.59 -1.43 -13.58
C ASN A 44 -1.15 -0.54 -12.46
N ILE A 45 -2.46 -0.61 -12.22
CA ILE A 45 -3.12 0.18 -11.18
C ILE A 45 -2.74 -0.31 -9.79
N ALA A 46 -2.71 -1.63 -9.59
CA ALA A 46 -2.22 -2.23 -8.36
C ALA A 46 -0.74 -1.89 -8.11
N ASP A 47 0.13 -2.01 -9.12
CA ASP A 47 1.53 -1.59 -9.03
C ASP A 47 1.64 -0.11 -8.62
N TYR A 48 0.84 0.76 -9.25
CA TYR A 48 0.83 2.18 -8.98
C TYR A 48 0.40 2.54 -7.55
N LEU A 49 -0.63 1.86 -7.04
CA LEU A 49 -1.20 2.14 -5.73
C LEU A 49 -0.49 1.39 -4.59
N ILE A 50 0.27 0.34 -4.87
CA ILE A 50 0.94 -0.46 -3.84
C ILE A 50 2.44 -0.17 -3.82
N LEU A 51 3.12 -0.34 -4.96
CA LEU A 51 4.58 -0.45 -5.01
C LEU A 51 5.29 0.78 -5.57
N ASN A 52 4.58 1.65 -6.29
CA ASN A 52 5.19 2.79 -6.95
C ASN A 52 5.62 3.88 -5.95
N GLY A 53 6.92 3.94 -5.64
CA GLY A 53 7.50 4.92 -4.71
C GLY A 53 7.48 6.37 -5.19
N ARG A 54 6.98 6.67 -6.39
CA ARG A 54 6.77 8.06 -6.88
C ARG A 54 5.34 8.53 -6.66
N MET A 55 4.42 7.64 -6.32
CA MET A 55 3.02 7.96 -6.02
C MET A 55 2.89 8.26 -4.51
N PRO A 56 2.58 9.50 -4.09
CA PRO A 56 2.57 9.85 -2.66
C PRO A 56 1.56 9.10 -1.80
N ARG A 57 0.56 8.46 -2.43
CA ARG A 57 -0.44 7.63 -1.74
C ARG A 57 -0.23 6.13 -1.92
N SER A 58 0.86 5.71 -2.56
CA SER A 58 1.16 4.29 -2.62
C SER A 58 1.56 3.77 -1.24
N LEU A 59 1.28 2.49 -0.98
CA LEU A 59 1.64 1.87 0.29
C LEU A 59 3.16 1.99 0.56
N ARG A 60 3.98 1.75 -0.47
CA ARG A 60 5.45 1.89 -0.37
C ARG A 60 5.88 3.30 -0.02
N TYR A 61 5.31 4.32 -0.67
CA TYR A 61 5.66 5.71 -0.36
C TYR A 61 5.24 6.08 1.07
N CYS A 62 4.01 5.75 1.45
CA CYS A 62 3.48 6.02 2.79
C CYS A 62 4.36 5.36 3.86
N TYR A 63 4.76 4.10 3.68
CA TYR A 63 5.66 3.42 4.62
C TYR A 63 7.07 4.01 4.66
N GLY A 64 7.60 4.51 3.54
CA GLY A 64 8.83 5.29 3.53
C GLY A 64 8.74 6.54 4.42
N ARG A 65 7.58 7.21 4.40
CA ARG A 65 7.30 8.35 5.29
C ARG A 65 7.16 7.92 6.75
N VAL A 66 6.47 6.82 7.04
CA VAL A 66 6.35 6.28 8.41
C VAL A 66 7.71 5.98 9.00
N VAL A 67 8.55 5.22 8.30
CA VAL A 67 9.92 4.88 8.74
C VAL A 67 10.74 6.16 8.97
N SER A 68 10.65 7.13 8.06
CA SER A 68 11.35 8.41 8.21
C SER A 68 10.90 9.17 9.46
N SER A 69 9.59 9.23 9.73
CA SER A 69 9.04 9.88 10.92
C SER A 69 9.44 9.18 12.22
N LEU A 70 9.41 7.85 12.26
CA LEU A 70 9.86 7.08 13.41
C LEU A 70 11.35 7.31 13.69
N ASN A 71 12.19 7.32 12.66
CA ASN A 71 13.62 7.61 12.83
C ASN A 71 13.89 9.02 13.36
N LEU A 72 13.05 10.01 13.00
CA LEU A 72 13.11 11.36 13.59
C LEU A 72 12.77 11.32 15.08
N LEU A 73 11.69 10.62 15.46
CA LEU A 73 11.34 10.43 16.88
C LEU A 73 12.47 9.70 17.63
N ALA A 74 13.05 8.65 17.08
CA ALA A 74 14.18 7.97 17.72
C ALA A 74 15.38 8.89 17.93
N LYS A 75 15.66 9.79 16.98
CA LYS A 75 16.72 10.79 17.11
C LYS A 75 16.40 11.82 18.20
N ASP A 76 15.17 12.29 18.27
CA ASP A 76 14.76 13.34 19.21
C ASP A 76 14.67 12.81 20.65
N TYR A 77 14.15 11.60 20.84
CA TYR A 77 14.01 10.95 22.16
C TYR A 77 15.24 10.12 22.56
N GLY A 78 16.17 9.87 21.63
CA GLY A 78 17.39 9.08 21.88
C GLY A 78 17.15 7.59 22.12
N VAL A 79 15.98 7.07 21.76
CA VAL A 79 15.56 5.69 22.00
C VAL A 79 14.86 5.10 20.78
N THR A 80 15.15 3.84 20.48
CA THR A 80 14.47 3.05 19.46
C THR A 80 13.52 2.05 20.10
N HIS A 81 12.36 1.85 19.48
CA HIS A 81 11.33 0.92 19.94
C HIS A 81 11.05 -0.17 18.88
N PRO A 82 10.42 -1.31 19.23
CA PRO A 82 10.09 -2.38 18.29
C PRO A 82 9.35 -1.92 17.02
N CYS A 83 8.54 -0.87 17.12
CA CYS A 83 7.82 -0.28 15.98
C CYS A 83 8.73 0.16 14.83
N HIS A 84 9.99 0.52 15.10
CA HIS A 84 10.97 0.92 14.08
C HIS A 84 11.35 -0.28 13.20
N ASP A 85 11.61 -1.42 13.82
CA ASP A 85 11.95 -2.66 13.13
C ASP A 85 10.75 -3.19 12.35
N THR A 86 9.56 -3.16 12.97
CA THR A 86 8.31 -3.56 12.30
C THR A 86 8.02 -2.70 11.07
N ALA A 87 8.12 -1.37 11.18
CA ALA A 87 7.93 -0.46 10.05
C ALA A 87 8.95 -0.71 8.94
N THR A 88 10.22 -0.92 9.30
CA THR A 88 11.31 -1.19 8.35
C THR A 88 11.08 -2.52 7.61
N LYS A 89 10.67 -3.57 8.31
CA LYS A 89 10.34 -4.88 7.70
C LYS A 89 9.18 -4.78 6.72
N ILE A 90 8.15 -4.00 7.04
CA ILE A 90 7.01 -3.80 6.12
C ILE A 90 7.45 -3.02 4.88
N LEU A 91 8.27 -1.97 5.05
CA LEU A 91 8.81 -1.22 3.92
C LEU A 91 9.72 -2.08 3.02
N GLN A 92 10.53 -2.97 3.60
CA GLN A 92 11.36 -3.93 2.87
C GLN A 92 10.49 -4.91 2.07
N MET A 93 9.46 -5.49 2.70
CA MET A 93 8.50 -6.37 2.02
C MET A 93 7.81 -5.69 0.83
N LEU A 94 7.46 -4.41 0.94
CA LEU A 94 6.94 -3.60 -0.18
C LEU A 94 7.99 -3.24 -1.23
N SER A 95 9.28 -3.25 -0.88
CA SER A 95 10.38 -2.92 -1.80
C SER A 95 10.91 -4.14 -2.55
N ASP A 96 10.82 -5.32 -1.95
CA ASP A 96 11.38 -6.58 -2.46
C ASP A 96 10.34 -7.44 -3.21
N THR A 97 9.07 -7.06 -3.16
CA THR A 97 8.00 -7.70 -3.92
C THR A 97 7.81 -7.05 -5.30
N SER A 98 7.07 -7.74 -6.16
CA SER A 98 6.66 -7.23 -7.47
C SER A 98 5.16 -7.42 -7.65
N VAL A 99 4.55 -6.64 -8.53
CA VAL A 99 3.10 -6.74 -8.74
C VAL A 99 2.71 -8.12 -9.29
N GLU A 100 3.56 -8.74 -10.12
CA GLU A 100 3.35 -10.08 -10.64
C GLU A 100 3.34 -11.13 -9.51
N ARG A 101 4.25 -10.98 -8.52
CA ARG A 101 4.26 -11.83 -7.33
C ARG A 101 2.98 -11.68 -6.51
N ILE A 102 2.52 -10.44 -6.30
CA ILE A 102 1.28 -10.15 -5.58
C ILE A 102 0.09 -10.80 -6.28
N PHE A 103 -0.03 -10.67 -7.60
CA PHE A 103 -1.13 -11.30 -8.34
C PHE A 103 -1.04 -12.82 -8.34
N LYS A 104 0.18 -13.39 -8.40
CA LYS A 104 0.39 -14.84 -8.32
C LYS A 104 -0.01 -15.42 -6.96
N SER A 105 0.23 -14.68 -5.87
CA SER A 105 -0.17 -15.10 -4.51
C SER A 105 -1.61 -14.72 -4.13
N GLY A 106 -2.24 -13.84 -4.90
CA GLY A 106 -3.56 -13.28 -4.61
C GLY A 106 -3.49 -11.85 -4.07
N LEU A 107 -4.16 -10.91 -4.76
CA LEU A 107 -4.16 -9.49 -4.39
C LEU A 107 -4.94 -9.23 -3.10
N HIS A 108 -6.08 -9.87 -2.91
CA HIS A 108 -6.91 -9.68 -1.73
C HIS A 108 -6.21 -10.21 -0.47
N GLU A 109 -5.56 -11.35 -0.59
CA GLU A 109 -4.77 -12.02 0.43
C GLU A 109 -3.59 -11.14 0.85
N PHE A 110 -2.87 -10.58 -0.13
CA PHE A 110 -1.80 -9.62 0.13
C PHE A 110 -2.30 -8.38 0.88
N LEU A 111 -3.40 -7.76 0.43
CA LEU A 111 -3.96 -6.57 1.07
C LEU A 111 -4.47 -6.87 2.48
N THR A 112 -5.05 -8.06 2.71
CA THR A 112 -5.53 -8.47 4.03
C THR A 112 -4.38 -8.66 5.01
N ASP A 113 -3.29 -9.34 4.60
CA ASP A 113 -2.06 -9.45 5.41
C ASP A 113 -1.47 -8.07 5.71
N PHE A 114 -1.41 -7.19 4.69
CA PHE A 114 -0.91 -5.83 4.85
C PHE A 114 -1.72 -5.01 5.86
N ILE A 115 -3.06 -5.06 5.82
CA ILE A 115 -3.92 -4.39 6.80
C ILE A 115 -3.63 -4.88 8.21
N GLY A 116 -3.47 -6.20 8.40
CA GLY A 116 -3.09 -6.78 9.69
C GLY A 116 -1.78 -6.20 10.22
N ARG A 117 -0.73 -6.20 9.40
CA ARG A 117 0.59 -5.64 9.75
C ARG A 117 0.52 -4.14 10.06
N ASN A 118 -0.26 -3.37 9.29
CA ASN A 118 -0.44 -1.94 9.51
C ASN A 118 -1.13 -1.65 10.84
N ASN A 119 -2.14 -2.44 11.21
CA ASN A 119 -2.81 -2.31 12.49
C ASN A 119 -1.89 -2.66 13.66
N SER A 120 -1.11 -3.75 13.54
CA SER A 120 -0.10 -4.11 14.54
C SER A 120 0.93 -3.00 14.74
N LEU A 121 1.45 -2.43 13.64
CA LEU A 121 2.37 -1.30 13.73
C LEU A 121 1.73 -0.09 14.44
N GLY A 122 0.47 0.23 14.12
CA GLY A 122 -0.25 1.31 14.79
C GLY A 122 -0.32 1.14 16.31
N LEU A 123 -0.58 -0.08 16.78
CA LEU A 123 -0.59 -0.42 18.20
C LEU A 123 0.81 -0.30 18.83
N GLU A 124 1.85 -0.79 18.15
CA GLU A 124 3.24 -0.68 18.63
C GLU A 124 3.68 0.78 18.76
N ILE A 125 3.30 1.64 17.82
CA ILE A 125 3.59 3.08 17.88
C ILE A 125 2.86 3.74 19.05
N ALA A 126 1.57 3.44 19.23
CA ALA A 126 0.77 4.00 20.33
C ALA A 126 1.38 3.61 21.70
N GLN A 127 1.78 2.34 21.86
CA GLN A 127 2.43 1.85 23.07
C GLN A 127 3.82 2.47 23.30
N ALA A 128 4.60 2.69 22.24
CA ALA A 128 5.95 3.23 22.35
C ALA A 128 5.98 4.72 22.74
N TYR A 129 5.02 5.50 22.23
CA TYR A 129 5.03 6.96 22.34
C TYR A 129 3.86 7.54 23.17
N ASN A 130 3.06 6.68 23.83
CA ASN A 130 1.91 7.07 24.65
C ASN A 130 0.95 8.05 23.94
N PHE A 131 0.53 7.72 22.73
CA PHE A 131 -0.60 8.41 22.12
C PHE A 131 -1.90 7.85 22.72
N ASP A 132 -2.34 8.43 23.84
CA ASP A 132 -3.68 8.22 24.42
C ASP A 132 -4.78 8.92 23.59
#